data_AF-A0A914GRL0-F1
#
_entry.id   AF-A0A914GRL0-F1
#
_cell.length_a   1.000
_cell.length_b   1.000
_cell.length_c   1.000
_cell.angle_alpha   90.00
_cell.angle_beta   90.00
_cell.angle_gamma   90.00
#
_symmetry.space_group_name_H-M   'P 1'
#
loop_
_entity.id
_entity.type
_entity.pdbx_description
1 polymer ?
#
loop_
_entity_poly.entity_id
_entity_poly.type
_entity_poly.pdbx_seq_one_letter_code
_entity_poly.pdbx_strand_id
1 'polypeptide(L)'
;MELFFTTSDGESPCKESESSGPPSTLIDSKTNVAHSVQQRATHQQLLQLSAPYSGGMDCYADDRDALNDFAKYFNNAHLSDMSLAVGDEVYPAHRLILCRSSEVFDRMLSQKWNGDKKELELTEEPQCQAMFGPFLRFLYCNHIVLSVDNALPVLILADKYNVTGLKKICIDFAINYVLPELKLKDLFHLWFNYSTKAYHVPLIKVCIGILAKQFKELATSDEWAPEWAELDRDQLIEFLRSNDLVVPNEFFVWEAVLKWMGAPAHPERRGTTSSPILVQILPLIRFPFMSTEELLQIEDSKLAKTPQLSKLFTQHTHLAFKFISLPLASRTKLINETNGPQFLLRNYTEVQWDKRMCLTAEQLYLRNQDHSFKVTTKSSSLTLPSWEWKLDFQVAQNLATVSDELRLQLTAVDVDHSCRSVEYMLMLCGQKRVLRTVTGTKLFTKSRFSAELDLRGKVEASELFMESSPLLTDGDLHLQLILRPII
;
A
#
# COMPACT_ATOMS: atom_id res chain seq x y z
N MET A 1 12.02 -10.42 19.16
CA MET A 1 12.56 -11.45 18.25
C MET A 1 14.05 -11.15 18.11
N GLU A 2 14.81 -11.47 19.15
CA GLU A 2 16.26 -11.26 19.22
C GLU A 2 16.96 -12.55 18.77
N LEU A 3 17.92 -12.42 17.86
CA LEU A 3 18.82 -13.48 17.44
C LEU A 3 20.06 -13.41 18.35
N PHE A 4 20.15 -14.29 19.34
CA PHE A 4 21.40 -14.54 20.07
C PHE A 4 22.00 -15.86 19.57
N PHE A 5 23.15 -15.76 18.90
CA PHE A 5 24.13 -16.85 18.84
C PHE A 5 25.22 -16.52 19.87
N THR A 6 25.34 -17.34 20.91
CA THR A 6 26.42 -17.26 21.89
C THR A 6 27.57 -18.17 21.47
N THR A 7 28.78 -17.61 21.33
CA THR A 7 30.04 -18.35 21.54
C THR A 7 31.05 -17.43 22.23
N SER A 8 31.58 -17.91 23.35
CA SER A 8 32.51 -17.25 24.27
C SER A 8 33.99 -17.39 23.85
N ASP A 9 34.71 -16.29 24.00
CA ASP A 9 36.10 -16.07 24.46
C ASP A 9 37.33 -16.61 23.71
N GLY A 10 38.25 -15.67 23.45
CA GLY A 10 39.66 -15.89 23.07
C GLY A 10 40.33 -14.61 22.56
N GLU A 11 41.16 -14.00 23.39
CA GLU A 11 41.75 -12.64 23.33
C GLU A 11 42.61 -12.25 22.09
N SER A 12 42.64 -10.92 21.88
CA SER A 12 43.30 -9.97 20.95
C SER A 12 44.87 -10.04 20.88
N PRO A 13 45.64 -9.10 20.22
CA PRO A 13 45.25 -7.86 19.50
C PRO A 13 46.05 -7.44 18.22
N CYS A 14 45.45 -6.44 17.53
CA CYS A 14 46.05 -5.28 16.83
C CYS A 14 46.91 -5.44 15.56
N LYS A 15 46.43 -4.80 14.47
CA LYS A 15 46.99 -3.51 14.00
C LYS A 15 46.05 -2.75 13.05
N GLU A 16 45.86 -1.48 13.35
CA GLU A 16 45.15 -0.45 12.61
C GLU A 16 45.89 -0.04 11.33
N SER A 17 45.13 0.38 10.31
CA SER A 17 45.47 1.60 9.56
C SER A 17 44.21 2.20 8.93
N GLU A 18 44.01 3.48 9.19
CA GLU A 18 42.92 4.35 8.78
C GLU A 18 43.00 4.75 7.29
N SER A 19 41.85 5.00 6.64
CA SER A 19 41.64 6.27 5.90
C SER A 19 40.17 6.49 5.48
N SER A 20 39.61 7.60 5.99
CA SER A 20 38.67 8.59 5.38
C SER A 20 37.51 8.16 4.44
N GLY A 21 36.26 8.46 4.83
CA GLY A 21 35.03 8.42 3.97
C GLY A 21 34.74 9.75 3.21
N PRO A 22 33.48 10.14 2.89
CA PRO A 22 32.21 9.44 2.54
C PRO A 22 31.58 10.04 1.22
N PRO A 23 30.25 10.15 0.98
CA PRO A 23 29.14 9.19 0.87
C PRO A 23 28.45 9.20 -0.53
N SER A 24 27.60 8.21 -0.86
CA SER A 24 26.25 8.36 -1.48
C SER A 24 25.74 7.12 -2.23
N THR A 25 24.51 6.73 -1.87
CA THR A 25 23.41 6.13 -2.65
C THR A 25 23.68 5.63 -4.07
N LEU A 26 23.32 4.37 -4.35
CA LEU A 26 22.45 4.01 -5.49
C LEU A 26 22.04 2.52 -5.41
N ILE A 27 20.78 2.32 -5.71
CA ILE A 27 19.98 1.10 -5.72
C ILE A 27 20.50 0.15 -6.82
N ASP A 28 20.74 -1.12 -6.51
CA ASP A 28 20.97 -2.13 -7.56
C ASP A 28 19.68 -2.95 -7.79
N SER A 29 18.84 -2.37 -8.66
CA SER A 29 17.91 -3.08 -9.54
C SER A 29 18.62 -3.98 -10.56
N LYS A 30 19.96 -4.08 -10.50
CA LYS A 30 20.80 -4.91 -11.38
C LYS A 30 20.81 -6.39 -11.02
N THR A 31 20.54 -6.79 -9.78
CA THR A 31 20.64 -8.21 -9.36
C THR A 31 19.50 -9.08 -9.92
N ASN A 32 18.28 -8.55 -10.05
CA ASN A 32 17.16 -9.29 -10.64
C ASN A 32 17.24 -9.36 -12.18
N VAL A 33 17.78 -8.33 -12.83
CA VAL A 33 18.08 -8.37 -14.26
C VAL A 33 19.27 -9.29 -14.52
N ALA A 34 20.29 -9.26 -13.67
CA ALA A 34 21.43 -10.16 -13.77
C ALA A 34 21.01 -11.63 -13.66
N HIS A 35 20.17 -12.03 -12.70
CA HIS A 35 19.73 -13.43 -12.56
C HIS A 35 18.86 -13.94 -13.73
N SER A 36 17.96 -13.11 -14.27
CA SER A 36 17.13 -13.46 -15.43
C SER A 36 17.95 -13.46 -16.74
N VAL A 37 18.95 -12.59 -16.85
CA VAL A 37 19.94 -12.60 -17.92
C VAL A 37 20.89 -13.79 -17.77
N GLN A 38 21.24 -14.22 -16.55
CA GLN A 38 22.09 -15.38 -16.28
C GLN A 38 21.35 -16.69 -16.57
N GLN A 39 20.06 -16.81 -16.25
CA GLN A 39 19.22 -17.95 -16.62
C GLN A 39 18.96 -18.01 -18.14
N ARG A 40 18.78 -16.87 -18.81
CA ARG A 40 18.70 -16.81 -20.28
C ARG A 40 20.05 -17.10 -20.93
N ALA A 41 21.15 -16.62 -20.36
CA ALA A 41 22.51 -16.87 -20.83
C ALA A 41 22.88 -18.34 -20.63
N THR A 42 22.55 -18.98 -19.50
CA THR A 42 22.78 -20.43 -19.31
C THR A 42 21.90 -21.28 -20.22
N HIS A 43 20.67 -20.87 -20.53
CA HIS A 43 19.84 -21.55 -21.54
C HIS A 43 20.44 -21.40 -22.96
N GLN A 44 20.92 -20.21 -23.34
CA GLN A 44 21.65 -19.99 -24.60
C GLN A 44 22.99 -20.72 -24.66
N GLN A 45 23.65 -20.92 -23.53
CA GLN A 45 24.96 -21.58 -23.42
C GLN A 45 24.83 -23.10 -23.31
N LEU A 46 23.70 -23.62 -22.81
CA LEU A 46 23.31 -25.04 -22.91
C LEU A 46 22.88 -25.42 -24.33
N LEU A 47 22.27 -24.50 -25.08
CA LEU A 47 22.02 -24.66 -26.52
C LEU A 47 23.32 -24.74 -27.33
N GLN A 48 24.46 -24.25 -26.84
CA GLN A 48 25.76 -24.40 -27.51
C GLN A 48 26.41 -25.78 -27.32
N LEU A 49 25.89 -26.62 -26.41
CA LEU A 49 26.33 -28.01 -26.26
C LEU A 49 25.68 -28.95 -27.29
N SER A 50 24.73 -28.48 -28.11
CA SER A 50 24.27 -29.23 -29.28
C SER A 50 25.38 -29.22 -30.33
N ALA A 51 26.02 -30.37 -30.53
CA ALA A 51 26.99 -30.56 -31.61
C ALA A 51 26.37 -30.15 -32.98
N PRO A 52 27.18 -29.63 -33.92
CA PRO A 52 26.70 -29.02 -35.16
C PRO A 52 26.26 -30.09 -36.17
N TYR A 53 25.10 -30.69 -35.96
CA TYR A 53 24.43 -31.44 -37.01
C TYR A 53 23.64 -30.44 -37.87
N SER A 54 24.26 -29.97 -38.95
CA SER A 54 23.60 -29.16 -39.96
C SER A 54 22.49 -29.97 -40.63
N GLY A 55 21.26 -29.84 -40.13
CA GLY A 55 20.06 -30.52 -40.62
C GLY A 55 19.22 -31.24 -39.57
N GLY A 56 19.56 -31.18 -38.27
CA GLY A 56 18.73 -31.74 -37.20
C GLY A 56 17.48 -30.89 -36.91
N MET A 57 16.38 -31.53 -36.51
CA MET A 57 15.20 -30.86 -35.94
C MET A 57 15.30 -30.90 -34.43
N ASP A 58 15.08 -29.76 -33.77
CA ASP A 58 14.94 -29.70 -32.32
C ASP A 58 13.65 -30.42 -31.92
N CYS A 59 13.80 -31.58 -31.27
CA CYS A 59 12.69 -32.36 -30.76
C CYS A 59 12.51 -32.09 -29.27
N TYR A 60 11.36 -31.56 -28.88
CA TYR A 60 10.98 -31.36 -27.48
C TYR A 60 10.03 -32.48 -27.06
N ALA A 61 10.28 -33.10 -25.90
CA ALA A 61 9.33 -34.01 -25.26
C ALA A 61 8.22 -33.22 -24.55
N ASP A 62 7.12 -33.87 -24.18
CA ASP A 62 6.04 -33.22 -23.41
C ASP A 62 6.50 -32.94 -21.98
N ASP A 63 6.72 -31.66 -21.68
CA ASP A 63 7.18 -31.19 -20.36
C ASP A 63 6.22 -31.53 -19.22
N ARG A 64 4.91 -31.72 -19.49
CA ARG A 64 3.92 -32.02 -18.44
C ARG A 64 4.05 -33.44 -17.91
N ASP A 65 4.31 -34.40 -18.78
CA ASP A 65 4.50 -35.80 -18.39
C ASP A 65 5.81 -35.96 -17.60
N ALA A 66 6.87 -35.26 -18.01
CA ALA A 66 8.16 -35.25 -17.31
C ALA A 66 8.08 -34.69 -15.88
N LEU A 67 7.22 -33.69 -15.61
CA LEU A 67 7.03 -33.13 -14.27
C LEU A 67 6.19 -34.02 -13.35
N ASN A 68 5.15 -34.68 -13.89
CA ASN A 68 4.38 -35.66 -13.12
C ASN A 68 5.24 -36.88 -12.74
N ASP A 69 6.22 -37.23 -13.57
CA ASP A 69 7.18 -38.28 -13.30
C ASP A 69 8.07 -38.01 -12.08
N PHE A 70 8.35 -36.76 -11.73
CA PHE A 70 9.16 -36.46 -10.54
C PHE A 70 8.41 -36.66 -9.23
N ALA A 71 7.06 -36.63 -9.24
CA ALA A 71 6.26 -36.84 -8.04
C ALA A 71 6.49 -38.21 -7.39
N LYS A 72 6.90 -39.24 -8.15
CA LYS A 72 7.20 -40.59 -7.62
C LYS A 72 8.46 -40.65 -6.73
N TYR A 73 9.32 -39.64 -6.84
CA TYR A 73 10.54 -39.50 -6.03
C TYR A 73 10.32 -38.65 -4.77
N PHE A 74 9.14 -38.03 -4.61
CA PHE A 74 8.81 -37.31 -3.39
C PHE A 74 8.75 -38.25 -2.19
N ASN A 75 9.42 -37.87 -1.09
CA ASN A 75 9.45 -38.61 0.17
C ASN A 75 9.81 -40.09 0.00
N ASN A 76 10.69 -40.40 -0.95
CA ASN A 76 11.07 -41.75 -1.33
C ASN A 76 12.57 -41.95 -1.12
N ALA A 77 12.96 -42.96 -0.34
CA ALA A 77 14.36 -43.26 -0.07
C ALA A 77 15.15 -43.68 -1.33
N HIS A 78 14.48 -44.10 -2.40
CA HIS A 78 15.12 -44.46 -3.65
C HIS A 78 15.82 -43.23 -4.28
N LEU A 79 17.14 -43.31 -4.44
CA LEU A 79 18.03 -42.24 -4.96
C LEU A 79 18.09 -40.96 -4.12
N SER A 80 17.43 -40.93 -2.95
CA SER A 80 17.59 -39.84 -2.00
C SER A 80 19.03 -39.79 -1.49
N ASP A 81 19.65 -38.62 -1.62
CA ASP A 81 21.02 -38.33 -1.18
C ASP A 81 21.06 -37.52 0.12
N MET A 82 19.88 -37.15 0.64
CA MET A 82 19.74 -36.49 1.94
C MET A 82 18.38 -36.75 2.62
N SER A 83 18.23 -36.31 3.86
CA SER A 83 16.97 -36.29 4.62
C SER A 83 16.77 -34.94 5.30
N LEU A 84 15.53 -34.46 5.28
CA LEU A 84 15.11 -33.22 5.93
C LEU A 84 14.33 -33.57 7.21
N ALA A 85 14.85 -33.21 8.37
CA ALA A 85 14.14 -33.36 9.65
C ALA A 85 13.41 -32.06 9.97
N VAL A 86 12.08 -32.11 10.10
CA VAL A 86 11.22 -30.93 10.32
C VAL A 86 10.23 -31.25 11.44
N GLY A 87 10.52 -30.76 12.64
CA GLY A 87 9.78 -31.17 13.84
C GLY A 87 9.99 -32.67 14.09
N ASP A 88 8.89 -33.41 14.21
CA ASP A 88 8.91 -34.87 14.46
C ASP A 88 8.96 -35.70 13.16
N GLU A 89 8.87 -35.06 11.99
CA GLU A 89 8.81 -35.72 10.68
C GLU A 89 10.16 -35.68 9.96
N VAL A 90 10.50 -36.78 9.26
CA VAL A 90 11.73 -36.89 8.46
C VAL A 90 11.39 -37.24 7.02
N TYR A 91 11.89 -36.41 6.09
CA TYR A 91 11.62 -36.53 4.66
C TYR A 91 12.88 -36.90 3.87
N PRO A 92 13.00 -38.11 3.30
CA PRO A 92 14.02 -38.40 2.29
C PRO A 92 13.86 -37.48 1.07
N ALA A 93 14.95 -36.85 0.64
CA ALA A 93 14.92 -35.86 -0.41
C ALA A 93 16.17 -35.90 -1.31
N HIS A 94 16.05 -35.22 -2.46
CA HIS A 94 17.07 -35.15 -3.49
C HIS A 94 17.64 -33.73 -3.57
N ARG A 95 18.93 -33.56 -3.28
CA ARG A 95 19.61 -32.25 -3.25
C ARG A 95 19.41 -31.47 -4.53
N LEU A 96 19.56 -32.13 -5.68
CA LEU A 96 19.42 -31.49 -6.99
C LEU A 96 18.04 -30.82 -7.18
N ILE A 97 16.97 -31.47 -6.73
CA ILE A 97 15.60 -30.96 -6.87
C ILE A 97 15.38 -29.75 -5.94
N LEU A 98 15.89 -29.85 -4.70
CA LEU A 98 15.81 -28.75 -3.73
C LEU A 98 16.59 -27.53 -4.18
N CYS A 99 17.85 -27.70 -4.59
CA CYS A 99 18.71 -26.62 -5.10
C CYS A 99 18.13 -25.95 -6.34
N ARG A 100 17.57 -26.74 -7.27
CA ARG A 100 16.90 -26.20 -8.47
C ARG A 100 15.70 -25.33 -8.12
N SER A 101 14.93 -25.75 -7.12
CA SER A 101 13.62 -25.15 -6.83
C SER A 101 13.68 -24.00 -5.82
N SER A 102 14.78 -23.90 -5.06
CA SER A 102 14.97 -22.92 -4.00
C SER A 102 16.42 -22.46 -3.92
N GLU A 103 16.65 -21.16 -4.09
CA GLU A 103 17.96 -20.54 -3.90
C GLU A 103 18.48 -20.68 -2.46
N VAL A 104 17.57 -20.78 -1.49
CA VAL A 104 17.92 -20.97 -0.08
C VAL A 104 18.46 -22.36 0.13
N PHE A 105 17.79 -23.39 -0.39
CA PHE A 105 18.34 -24.75 -0.36
C PHE A 105 19.65 -24.86 -1.16
N ASP A 106 19.78 -24.19 -2.30
CA ASP A 106 21.04 -24.18 -3.06
C ASP A 106 22.22 -23.65 -2.24
N ARG A 107 22.02 -22.54 -1.52
CA ARG A 107 23.05 -21.99 -0.61
C ARG A 107 23.29 -22.88 0.61
N MET A 108 22.21 -23.34 1.25
CA MET A 108 22.30 -24.19 2.45
C MET A 108 22.99 -25.51 2.15
N LEU A 109 22.78 -26.09 0.97
CA LEU A 109 23.33 -27.39 0.56
C LEU A 109 24.66 -27.27 -0.19
N SER A 110 25.21 -26.06 -0.34
CA SER A 110 26.55 -25.88 -0.86
C SER A 110 27.60 -26.50 0.10
N GLN A 111 28.71 -27.01 -0.46
CA GLN A 111 29.80 -27.63 0.33
C GLN A 111 30.31 -26.72 1.46
N LYS A 112 30.23 -25.41 1.28
CA LYS A 112 30.66 -24.40 2.24
C LYS A 112 29.80 -24.37 3.51
N TRP A 113 28.54 -24.77 3.44
CA TRP A 113 27.57 -24.63 4.54
C TRP A 113 27.17 -25.96 5.18
N ASN A 114 27.00 -27.02 4.37
CA ASN A 114 26.52 -28.31 4.87
C ASN A 114 27.44 -29.50 4.57
N GLY A 115 28.58 -29.29 3.90
CA GLY A 115 29.52 -30.36 3.54
C GLY A 115 28.83 -31.60 2.96
N ASP A 116 29.24 -32.78 3.46
CA ASP A 116 28.67 -34.09 3.11
C ASP A 116 27.61 -34.59 4.11
N LYS A 117 27.00 -33.70 4.91
CA LYS A 117 25.95 -34.11 5.85
C LYS A 117 24.74 -34.66 5.08
N LYS A 118 24.32 -35.86 5.47
CA LYS A 118 23.17 -36.57 4.91
C LYS A 118 21.84 -36.13 5.54
N GLU A 119 21.87 -35.50 6.70
CA GLU A 119 20.67 -35.04 7.40
C GLU A 119 20.75 -33.53 7.62
N LEU A 120 19.64 -32.84 7.36
CA LEU A 120 19.47 -31.41 7.55
C LEU A 120 18.23 -31.16 8.41
N GLU A 121 18.45 -30.62 9.60
CA GLU A 121 17.38 -30.21 10.51
C GLU A 121 16.88 -28.81 10.14
N LEU A 122 15.56 -28.65 10.00
CA LEU A 122 14.89 -27.40 9.69
C LEU A 122 13.92 -27.05 10.81
N THR A 123 14.16 -25.92 11.46
CA THR A 123 13.27 -25.40 12.49
C THR A 123 12.17 -24.55 11.86
N GLU A 124 10.93 -25.03 11.95
CA GLU A 124 9.72 -24.34 11.48
C GLU A 124 8.70 -24.17 12.61
N GLU A 125 7.80 -23.19 12.49
CA GLU A 125 6.64 -23.07 13.38
C GLU A 125 5.67 -24.26 13.20
N PRO A 126 4.91 -24.68 14.22
CA PRO A 126 4.04 -25.87 14.14
C PRO A 126 3.08 -25.88 12.93
N GLN A 127 2.49 -24.73 12.61
CA GLN A 127 1.61 -24.58 11.44
C GLN A 127 2.34 -24.81 10.10
N CYS A 128 3.61 -24.41 10.01
CA CYS A 128 4.46 -24.59 8.85
C CYS A 128 5.01 -26.01 8.78
N GLN A 129 5.32 -26.65 9.91
CA GLN A 129 5.73 -28.06 9.96
C GLN A 129 4.65 -28.95 9.34
N ALA A 130 3.38 -28.75 9.72
CA ALA A 130 2.25 -29.50 9.16
C ALA A 130 2.10 -29.34 7.62
N MET A 131 2.50 -28.18 7.08
CA MET A 131 2.43 -27.88 5.65
C MET A 131 3.74 -28.14 4.89
N PHE A 132 4.80 -28.59 5.59
CA PHE A 132 6.10 -28.81 4.98
C PHE A 132 6.07 -29.94 3.95
N GLY A 133 5.36 -31.05 4.21
CA GLY A 133 5.18 -32.14 3.25
C GLY A 133 4.54 -31.69 1.93
N PRO A 134 3.37 -31.03 1.94
CA PRO A 134 2.76 -30.42 0.75
C PRO A 134 3.68 -29.42 0.03
N PHE A 135 4.38 -28.57 0.78
CA PHE A 135 5.36 -27.63 0.22
C PHE A 135 6.52 -28.36 -0.46
N LEU A 136 7.08 -29.38 0.17
CA LEU A 136 8.15 -30.19 -0.40
C LEU A 136 7.69 -30.91 -1.66
N ARG A 137 6.47 -31.45 -1.68
CA ARG A 137 5.88 -32.06 -2.89
C ARG A 137 5.77 -31.05 -4.03
N PHE A 138 5.42 -29.80 -3.74
CA PHE A 138 5.41 -28.74 -4.74
C PHE A 138 6.78 -28.57 -5.42
N LEU A 139 7.90 -28.71 -4.69
CA LEU A 139 9.25 -28.62 -5.28
C LEU A 139 9.53 -29.75 -6.30
N TYR A 140 8.83 -30.88 -6.21
CA TYR A 140 9.00 -32.00 -7.14
C TYR A 140 8.11 -31.89 -8.37
N CYS A 141 6.86 -31.43 -8.22
CA CYS A 141 5.87 -31.50 -9.31
C CYS A 141 5.08 -30.21 -9.57
N ASN A 142 5.45 -29.09 -8.94
CA ASN A 142 4.76 -27.79 -9.05
C ASN A 142 3.25 -27.84 -8.76
N HIS A 143 2.81 -28.78 -7.93
CA HIS A 143 1.41 -28.97 -7.60
C HIS A 143 1.18 -28.88 -6.08
N ILE A 144 0.24 -28.02 -5.69
CA ILE A 144 -0.22 -27.87 -4.30
C ILE A 144 -1.70 -27.51 -4.30
N VAL A 145 -2.42 -27.92 -3.25
CA VAL A 145 -3.82 -27.56 -3.05
C VAL A 145 -3.90 -26.51 -1.95
N LEU A 146 -4.36 -25.31 -2.31
CA LEU A 146 -4.54 -24.20 -1.39
C LEU A 146 -5.96 -24.16 -0.85
N SER A 147 -6.09 -23.79 0.41
CA SER A 147 -7.32 -23.56 1.16
C SER A 147 -7.13 -22.36 2.09
N VAL A 148 -8.23 -21.84 2.65
CA VAL A 148 -8.20 -20.69 3.57
C VAL A 148 -7.25 -20.92 4.75
N ASP A 149 -7.23 -22.14 5.30
CA ASP A 149 -6.46 -22.47 6.50
C ASP A 149 -4.97 -22.69 6.22
N ASN A 150 -4.62 -23.19 5.02
CA ASN A 150 -3.23 -23.53 4.69
C ASN A 150 -2.50 -22.44 3.89
N ALA A 151 -3.20 -21.45 3.35
CA ALA A 151 -2.61 -20.46 2.45
C ALA A 151 -1.49 -19.65 3.12
N LEU A 152 -1.67 -19.24 4.38
CA LEU A 152 -0.67 -18.46 5.11
C LEU A 152 0.58 -19.29 5.47
N PRO A 153 0.48 -20.48 6.10
CA PRO A 153 1.66 -21.31 6.36
C PRO A 153 2.45 -21.68 5.09
N VAL A 154 1.75 -21.98 3.98
CA VAL A 154 2.40 -22.27 2.70
C VAL A 154 3.11 -21.04 2.14
N LEU A 155 2.52 -19.85 2.26
CA LEU A 155 3.16 -18.59 1.88
C LEU A 155 4.42 -18.32 2.71
N ILE A 156 4.37 -18.56 4.03
CA ILE A 156 5.53 -18.41 4.93
C ILE A 156 6.69 -19.31 4.48
N LEU A 157 6.41 -20.58 4.17
CA LEU A 157 7.42 -21.50 3.64
C LEU A 157 7.96 -21.03 2.28
N ALA A 158 7.07 -20.60 1.38
CA ALA A 158 7.47 -20.11 0.06
C ALA A 158 8.38 -18.87 0.15
N ASP A 159 8.13 -17.96 1.09
CA ASP A 159 9.02 -16.83 1.35
C ASP A 159 10.35 -17.26 1.98
N LYS A 160 10.29 -18.07 3.04
CA LYS A 160 11.48 -18.52 3.79
C LYS A 160 12.47 -19.26 2.90
N TYR A 161 11.97 -20.10 1.99
CA TYR A 161 12.78 -20.86 1.04
C TYR A 161 12.92 -20.18 -0.33
N ASN A 162 12.47 -18.94 -0.48
CA ASN A 162 12.55 -18.14 -1.72
C ASN A 162 12.01 -18.85 -2.99
N VAL A 163 10.86 -19.53 -2.87
CA VAL A 163 10.18 -20.21 -3.98
C VAL A 163 9.23 -19.22 -4.65
N THR A 164 9.77 -18.38 -5.53
CA THR A 164 9.04 -17.23 -6.10
C THR A 164 7.78 -17.59 -6.88
N GLY A 165 7.75 -18.75 -7.56
CA GLY A 165 6.57 -19.23 -8.28
C GLY A 165 5.40 -19.54 -7.34
N LEU A 166 5.65 -20.31 -6.27
CA LEU A 166 4.66 -20.64 -5.26
C LEU A 166 4.19 -19.38 -4.51
N LYS A 167 5.12 -18.50 -4.16
CA LYS A 167 4.80 -17.24 -3.48
C LYS A 167 3.75 -16.41 -4.23
N LYS A 168 3.92 -16.24 -5.54
CA LYS A 168 2.96 -15.49 -6.37
C LYS A 168 1.58 -16.14 -6.34
N ILE A 169 1.51 -17.46 -6.53
CA ILE A 169 0.26 -18.23 -6.48
C ILE A 169 -0.44 -18.05 -5.12
N CYS A 170 0.31 -18.14 -4.02
CA CYS A 170 -0.24 -17.97 -2.67
C CYS A 170 -0.76 -16.54 -2.43
N ILE A 171 -0.02 -15.51 -2.87
CA ILE A 171 -0.46 -14.10 -2.75
C ILE A 171 -1.72 -13.86 -3.57
N ASP A 172 -1.76 -14.32 -4.82
CA ASP A 172 -2.93 -14.17 -5.70
C ASP A 172 -4.14 -14.92 -5.13
N PHE A 173 -3.94 -16.13 -4.61
CA PHE A 173 -5.01 -16.89 -3.96
C PHE A 173 -5.53 -16.17 -2.71
N ALA A 174 -4.63 -15.66 -1.87
CA ALA A 174 -4.99 -14.96 -0.65
C ALA A 174 -5.82 -13.69 -0.94
N ILE A 175 -5.39 -12.89 -1.91
CA ILE A 175 -6.07 -11.65 -2.30
C ILE A 175 -7.48 -11.92 -2.84
N ASN A 176 -7.64 -12.94 -3.69
CA ASN A 176 -8.89 -13.17 -4.40
C ASN A 176 -9.91 -13.99 -3.60
N TYR A 177 -9.46 -14.94 -2.77
CA TYR A 177 -10.35 -15.92 -2.14
C TYR A 177 -10.33 -15.91 -0.61
N VAL A 178 -9.24 -15.47 0.03
CA VAL A 178 -9.11 -15.54 1.50
C VAL A 178 -9.48 -14.22 2.16
N LEU A 179 -8.78 -13.14 1.81
CA LEU A 179 -8.92 -11.85 2.48
C LEU A 179 -10.34 -11.26 2.45
N PRO A 180 -11.13 -11.38 1.36
CA PRO A 180 -12.48 -10.79 1.32
C PRO A 180 -13.49 -11.44 2.28
N GLU A 181 -13.32 -12.74 2.60
CA GLU A 181 -14.25 -13.51 3.43
C GLU A 181 -13.78 -13.65 4.88
N LEU A 182 -12.57 -13.19 5.18
CA LEU A 182 -11.95 -13.38 6.48
C LEU A 182 -12.51 -12.41 7.54
N LYS A 183 -12.53 -12.87 8.80
CA LYS A 183 -12.87 -12.01 9.95
C LYS A 183 -11.81 -10.93 10.13
N LEU A 184 -12.24 -9.74 10.56
CA LEU A 184 -11.36 -8.58 10.72
C LEU A 184 -10.18 -8.84 11.68
N LYS A 185 -10.40 -9.58 12.77
CA LYS A 185 -9.35 -9.92 13.75
C LYS A 185 -8.26 -10.80 13.13
N ASP A 186 -8.66 -11.87 12.43
CA ASP A 186 -7.72 -12.77 11.78
C ASP A 186 -6.95 -12.06 10.66
N LEU A 187 -7.63 -11.17 9.92
CA LEU A 187 -6.99 -10.33 8.91
C LEU A 187 -5.93 -9.40 9.52
N PHE A 188 -6.22 -8.78 10.67
CA PHE A 188 -5.28 -7.90 11.36
C PHE A 188 -4.08 -8.67 11.96
N HIS A 189 -4.35 -9.72 12.74
CA HIS A 189 -3.31 -10.43 13.50
C HIS A 189 -2.43 -11.33 12.64
N LEU A 190 -2.99 -11.99 11.63
CA LEU A 190 -2.27 -12.97 10.82
C LEU A 190 -1.76 -12.31 9.54
N TRP A 191 -2.66 -11.85 8.68
CA TRP A 191 -2.32 -11.42 7.33
C TRP A 191 -1.67 -10.04 7.28
N PHE A 192 -2.20 -9.06 7.99
CA PHE A 192 -1.63 -7.71 8.01
C PHE A 192 -0.28 -7.68 8.73
N ASN A 193 -0.17 -8.40 9.85
CA ASN A 193 1.10 -8.58 10.56
C ASN A 193 2.17 -9.25 9.69
N TYR A 194 1.85 -10.39 9.10
CA TYR A 194 2.76 -11.11 8.22
C TYR A 194 3.16 -10.28 7.00
N SER A 195 2.18 -9.72 6.29
CA SER A 195 2.41 -8.96 5.06
C SER A 195 3.32 -7.76 5.27
N THR A 196 3.17 -7.06 6.40
CA THR A 196 4.03 -5.91 6.74
C THR A 196 5.45 -6.34 7.07
N LYS A 197 5.63 -7.42 7.85
CA LYS A 197 6.96 -7.96 8.19
C LYS A 197 7.71 -8.51 6.99
N ALA A 198 6.98 -9.16 6.07
CA ALA A 198 7.52 -9.73 4.84
C ALA A 198 7.60 -8.71 3.68
N TYR A 199 7.09 -7.48 3.87
CA TYR A 199 7.05 -6.40 2.89
C TYR A 199 6.32 -6.75 1.58
N HIS A 200 5.24 -7.52 1.66
CA HIS A 200 4.41 -7.88 0.50
C HIS A 200 3.45 -6.75 0.14
N VAL A 201 3.93 -5.77 -0.63
CA VAL A 201 3.17 -4.57 -1.02
C VAL A 201 1.75 -4.86 -1.56
N PRO A 202 1.51 -5.85 -2.45
CA PRO A 202 0.17 -6.13 -2.94
C PRO A 202 -0.79 -6.60 -1.82
N LEU A 203 -0.28 -7.45 -0.93
CA LEU A 203 -1.04 -8.01 0.18
C LEU A 203 -1.36 -6.93 1.23
N ILE A 204 -0.37 -6.10 1.57
CA ILE A 204 -0.53 -4.94 2.46
C ILE A 204 -1.63 -4.01 1.94
N LYS A 205 -1.62 -3.68 0.63
CA LYS A 205 -2.60 -2.79 0.00
C LYS A 205 -4.03 -3.31 0.16
N VAL A 206 -4.25 -4.60 -0.07
CA VAL A 206 -5.59 -5.22 0.05
C VAL A 206 -6.04 -5.29 1.50
N CYS A 207 -5.16 -5.72 2.43
CA CYS A 207 -5.44 -5.73 3.86
C CYS A 207 -5.86 -4.34 4.35
N ILE A 208 -5.11 -3.30 3.97
CA ILE A 208 -5.41 -1.92 4.35
C ILE A 208 -6.69 -1.44 3.69
N GLY A 209 -6.99 -1.81 2.45
CA GLY A 209 -8.25 -1.45 1.80
C GLY A 209 -9.47 -1.96 2.57
N ILE A 210 -9.37 -3.11 3.23
CA ILE A 210 -10.43 -3.66 4.09
C ILE A 210 -10.42 -2.96 5.46
N LEU A 211 -9.27 -2.91 6.13
CA LEU A 211 -9.13 -2.31 7.47
C LEU A 211 -9.46 -0.82 7.48
N ALA A 212 -9.17 -0.10 6.40
CA ALA A 212 -9.38 1.33 6.28
C ALA A 212 -10.86 1.73 6.37
N LYS A 213 -11.78 0.83 6.00
CA LYS A 213 -13.22 1.05 6.11
C LYS A 213 -13.71 1.03 7.55
N GLN A 214 -13.05 0.24 8.41
CA GLN A 214 -13.39 0.07 9.83
C GLN A 214 -12.42 0.80 10.76
N PHE A 215 -11.59 1.71 10.24
CA PHE A 215 -10.56 2.40 11.02
C PHE A 215 -11.11 3.11 12.26
N LYS A 216 -12.30 3.72 12.17
CA LYS A 216 -12.97 4.36 13.31
C LYS A 216 -13.19 3.35 14.46
N GLU A 217 -13.64 2.15 14.14
CA GLU A 217 -13.87 1.09 15.14
C GLU A 217 -12.53 0.61 15.72
N LEU A 218 -11.51 0.43 14.88
CA LEU A 218 -10.16 0.00 15.30
C LEU A 218 -9.51 0.97 16.29
N ALA A 219 -9.64 2.29 16.08
CA ALA A 219 -8.99 3.29 16.92
C ALA A 219 -9.76 3.59 18.22
N THR A 220 -11.10 3.55 18.19
CA THR A 220 -11.94 3.97 19.31
C THR A 220 -12.41 2.83 20.20
N SER A 221 -12.69 1.65 19.63
CA SER A 221 -13.28 0.54 20.40
C SER A 221 -12.36 0.07 21.51
N ASP A 222 -12.93 -0.17 22.70
CA ASP A 222 -12.20 -0.76 23.83
C ASP A 222 -11.74 -2.19 23.52
N GLU A 223 -12.46 -2.90 22.65
CA GLU A 223 -12.09 -4.25 22.20
C GLU A 223 -10.82 -4.27 21.36
N TRP A 224 -10.52 -3.18 20.64
CA TRP A 224 -9.36 -3.05 19.75
C TRP A 224 -8.23 -2.22 20.39
N ALA A 225 -8.46 -1.68 21.59
CA ALA A 225 -7.47 -0.89 22.30
C ALA A 225 -6.12 -1.63 22.54
N PRO A 226 -6.09 -2.92 22.92
CA PRO A 226 -4.81 -3.61 23.09
C PRO A 226 -4.09 -3.84 21.76
N GLU A 227 -4.81 -4.28 20.72
CA GLU A 227 -4.27 -4.51 19.38
C GLU A 227 -3.75 -3.21 18.76
N TRP A 228 -4.46 -2.09 18.98
CA TRP A 228 -4.02 -0.78 18.55
C TRP A 228 -2.74 -0.35 19.27
N ALA A 229 -2.60 -0.63 20.57
CA ALA A 229 -1.40 -0.29 21.33
C ALA A 229 -0.16 -1.09 20.89
N GLU A 230 -0.35 -2.36 20.51
CA GLU A 230 0.72 -3.27 20.06
C GLU A 230 1.18 -3.04 18.61
N LEU A 231 0.44 -2.24 17.84
CA LEU A 231 0.74 -1.94 16.44
C LEU A 231 2.18 -1.45 16.25
N ASP A 232 2.89 -2.01 15.27
CA ASP A 232 4.26 -1.63 14.93
C ASP A 232 4.30 -0.28 14.18
N ARG A 233 5.47 0.39 14.20
CA ARG A 233 5.67 1.67 13.47
C ARG A 233 5.32 1.55 11.98
N ASP A 234 5.82 0.50 11.32
CA ASP A 234 5.67 0.34 9.87
C ASP A 234 4.21 0.03 9.51
N GLN A 235 3.50 -0.71 10.35
CA GLN A 235 2.06 -0.95 10.21
C GLN A 235 1.26 0.35 10.32
N LEU A 236 1.56 1.21 11.31
CA LEU A 236 0.91 2.51 11.45
C LEU A 236 1.19 3.41 10.25
N ILE A 237 2.44 3.42 9.74
CA ILE A 237 2.80 4.17 8.54
C ILE A 237 1.95 3.75 7.34
N GLU A 238 1.74 2.45 7.14
CA GLU A 238 0.93 1.97 6.01
C GLU A 238 -0.55 2.37 6.15
N PHE A 239 -1.11 2.35 7.37
CA PHE A 239 -2.43 2.94 7.62
C PHE A 239 -2.47 4.41 7.23
N LEU A 240 -1.55 5.22 7.75
CA LEU A 240 -1.52 6.67 7.50
C LEU A 240 -1.22 7.00 6.03
N ARG A 241 -0.52 6.15 5.30
CA ARG A 241 -0.29 6.33 3.86
C ARG A 241 -1.58 6.15 3.05
N SER A 242 -2.56 5.43 3.56
CA SER A 242 -3.81 5.17 2.84
C SER A 242 -4.68 6.43 2.71
N ASN A 243 -5.14 6.66 1.50
CA ASN A 243 -6.14 7.69 1.19
C ASN A 243 -7.56 7.18 1.49
N ASP A 244 -7.77 5.86 1.53
CA ASP A 244 -9.11 5.25 1.60
C ASP A 244 -9.64 5.09 3.03
N LEU A 245 -8.86 5.54 4.03
CA LEU A 245 -9.26 5.61 5.43
C LEU A 245 -10.57 6.38 5.61
N VAL A 246 -11.55 5.70 6.22
CA VAL A 246 -12.86 6.25 6.57
C VAL A 246 -12.82 6.74 8.01
N VAL A 247 -12.79 8.06 8.19
CA VAL A 247 -12.64 8.71 9.49
C VAL A 247 -13.54 9.95 9.60
N PRO A 248 -13.89 10.42 10.81
CA PRO A 248 -14.68 11.65 10.97
C PRO A 248 -13.98 12.87 10.37
N ASN A 249 -12.76 13.14 10.82
CA ASN A 249 -11.92 14.26 10.43
C ASN A 249 -10.44 13.86 10.55
N GLU A 250 -9.51 14.70 10.06
CA GLU A 250 -8.08 14.40 10.18
C GLU A 250 -7.59 14.53 11.63
N PHE A 251 -8.25 15.34 12.46
CA PHE A 251 -7.90 15.47 13.88
C PHE A 251 -8.08 14.15 14.64
N PHE A 252 -9.12 13.36 14.33
CA PHE A 252 -9.33 12.03 14.88
C PHE A 252 -8.17 11.08 14.59
N VAL A 253 -7.58 11.17 13.39
CA VAL A 253 -6.39 10.38 13.01
C VAL A 253 -5.22 10.80 13.91
N TRP A 254 -5.05 12.10 14.11
CA TRP A 254 -4.03 12.62 15.01
C TRP A 254 -4.22 12.14 16.45
N GLU A 255 -5.45 12.15 16.97
CA GLU A 255 -5.77 11.61 18.30
C GLU A 255 -5.47 10.10 18.39
N ALA A 256 -5.78 9.33 17.34
CA ALA A 256 -5.46 7.91 17.27
C ALA A 256 -3.93 7.65 17.31
N VAL A 257 -3.14 8.51 16.64
CA VAL A 257 -1.67 8.49 16.72
C VAL A 257 -1.19 8.86 18.12
N LEU A 258 -1.78 9.87 18.75
CA LEU A 258 -1.46 10.23 20.14
C LEU A 258 -1.74 9.09 21.12
N LYS A 259 -2.88 8.39 20.96
CA LYS A 259 -3.23 7.21 21.76
C LYS A 259 -2.20 6.10 21.58
N TRP A 260 -1.77 5.84 20.34
CA TRP A 260 -0.73 4.85 20.02
C TRP A 260 0.64 5.22 20.62
N MET A 261 1.04 6.49 20.57
CA MET A 261 2.28 6.97 21.19
C MET A 261 2.24 6.94 22.72
N GLY A 262 1.05 7.14 23.30
CA GLY A 262 0.81 7.11 24.74
C GLY A 262 0.78 5.71 25.35
N ALA A 263 0.86 4.65 24.54
CA ALA A 263 0.79 3.27 25.00
C ALA A 263 1.88 2.97 26.06
N PRO A 264 1.51 2.43 27.23
CA PRO A 264 2.45 2.23 28.33
C PRO A 264 3.52 1.19 28.01
N ALA A 265 3.19 0.20 27.18
CA ALA A 265 4.06 -0.89 26.75
C ALA A 265 5.28 -0.43 25.92
N HIS A 266 5.22 0.78 25.34
CA HIS A 266 6.22 1.28 24.40
C HIS A 266 6.81 2.63 24.83
N PRO A 267 7.67 2.65 25.87
CA PRO A 267 8.32 3.88 26.34
C PRO A 267 9.19 4.57 25.28
N GLU A 268 9.70 3.84 24.30
CA GLU A 268 10.48 4.36 23.17
C GLU A 268 9.69 5.33 22.26
N ARG A 269 8.36 5.24 22.28
CA ARG A 269 7.47 6.13 21.52
C ARG A 269 7.25 7.48 22.22
N ARG A 270 7.82 7.68 23.41
CA ARG A 270 7.62 8.87 24.26
C ARG A 270 8.92 9.66 24.44
N GLY A 271 8.77 10.95 24.77
CA GLY A 271 9.90 11.84 25.06
C GLY A 271 10.78 12.12 23.84
N THR A 272 12.08 12.31 24.05
CA THR A 272 13.06 12.66 23.00
C THR A 272 13.29 11.53 22.00
N THR A 273 13.09 10.28 22.41
CA THR A 273 13.22 9.07 21.56
C THR A 273 12.12 8.95 20.51
N SER A 274 11.02 9.69 20.67
CA SER A 274 9.91 9.75 19.71
C SER A 274 10.23 10.55 18.43
N SER A 275 11.28 11.38 18.46
CA SER A 275 11.67 12.26 17.34
C SER A 275 11.82 11.52 15.99
N PRO A 276 12.63 10.44 15.86
CA PRO A 276 12.76 9.72 14.59
C PRO A 276 11.45 9.09 14.09
N ILE A 277 10.56 8.69 15.01
CA ILE A 277 9.26 8.13 14.68
C ILE A 277 8.34 9.23 14.14
N LEU A 278 8.29 10.38 14.82
CA LEU A 278 7.50 11.54 14.43
C LEU A 278 7.93 12.12 13.08
N VAL A 279 9.22 12.14 12.77
CA VAL A 279 9.72 12.58 11.45
C VAL A 279 9.12 11.75 10.30
N GLN A 280 8.81 10.47 10.53
CA GLN A 280 8.20 9.60 9.53
C GLN A 280 6.66 9.71 9.52
N ILE A 281 6.05 9.93 10.68
CA ILE A 281 4.60 9.95 10.85
C ILE A 281 3.98 11.31 10.50
N LEU A 282 4.57 12.42 10.94
CA LEU A 282 4.00 13.76 10.76
C LEU A 282 3.74 14.13 9.29
N PRO A 283 4.61 13.82 8.32
CA PRO A 283 4.33 14.09 6.91
C PRO A 283 3.12 13.31 6.33
N LEU A 284 2.71 12.22 6.99
CA LEU A 284 1.56 11.40 6.58
C LEU A 284 0.23 11.91 7.14
N ILE A 285 0.28 12.81 8.12
CA ILE A 285 -0.89 13.47 8.70
C ILE A 285 -1.22 14.71 7.87
N ARG A 286 -2.49 14.87 7.51
CA ARG A 286 -2.92 15.93 6.59
C ARG A 286 -3.40 17.18 7.32
N PHE A 287 -2.47 17.82 8.02
CA PHE A 287 -2.70 19.09 8.74
C PHE A 287 -3.50 20.16 7.95
N PRO A 288 -3.34 20.33 6.62
CA PRO A 288 -4.12 21.32 5.86
C PRO A 288 -5.64 21.16 5.92
N PHE A 289 -6.15 19.98 6.31
CA PHE A 289 -7.58 19.67 6.41
C PHE A 289 -8.09 19.60 7.86
N MET A 290 -7.29 20.07 8.82
CA MET A 290 -7.75 20.29 10.20
C MET A 290 -8.33 21.69 10.35
N SER A 291 -9.22 21.88 11.32
CA SER A 291 -9.73 23.20 11.67
C SER A 291 -8.67 24.06 12.36
N THR A 292 -8.85 25.39 12.36
CA THR A 292 -7.91 26.29 13.04
C THR A 292 -7.87 26.05 14.55
N GLU A 293 -9.01 25.69 15.15
CA GLU A 293 -9.10 25.38 16.58
C GLU A 293 -8.34 24.09 16.91
N GLU A 294 -8.49 23.05 16.08
CA GLU A 294 -7.74 21.80 16.20
C GLU A 294 -6.24 22.02 16.06
N LEU A 295 -5.78 22.82 15.08
CA LEU A 295 -4.36 23.13 14.91
C LEU A 295 -3.76 23.84 16.12
N LEU A 296 -4.50 24.78 16.74
CA LEU A 296 -4.05 25.44 17.96
C LEU A 296 -3.93 24.44 19.13
N GLN A 297 -4.86 23.49 19.26
CA GLN A 297 -4.76 22.43 20.27
C GLN A 297 -3.51 21.55 20.06
N ILE A 298 -3.12 21.29 18.81
CA ILE A 298 -1.90 20.54 18.49
C ILE A 298 -0.66 21.32 18.93
N GLU A 299 -0.59 22.62 18.65
CA GLU A 299 0.51 23.49 19.10
C GLU A 299 0.59 23.59 20.63
N ASP A 300 -0.56 23.55 21.30
CA ASP A 300 -0.62 23.59 22.75
C ASP A 300 -0.25 22.28 23.45
N SER A 301 -0.19 21.18 22.70
CA SER A 301 0.13 19.86 23.23
C SER A 301 1.54 19.81 23.82
N LYS A 302 1.73 18.95 24.84
CA LYS A 302 3.03 18.75 25.50
C LYS A 302 4.12 18.28 24.53
N LEU A 303 3.73 17.56 23.47
CA LEU A 303 4.63 17.08 22.41
C LEU A 303 5.15 18.24 21.56
N ALA A 304 4.28 19.15 21.12
CA ALA A 304 4.65 20.31 20.32
C ALA A 304 5.49 21.33 21.12
N LYS A 305 5.32 21.42 22.44
CA LYS A 305 6.12 22.29 23.33
C LYS A 305 7.55 21.77 23.58
N THR A 306 7.88 20.54 23.17
CA THR A 306 9.23 19.99 23.31
C THR A 306 10.18 20.65 22.28
N PRO A 307 11.30 21.29 22.68
CA PRO A 307 12.08 22.17 21.78
C PRO A 307 12.59 21.54 20.48
N GLN A 308 12.86 20.23 20.51
CA GLN A 308 13.36 19.49 19.35
C GLN A 308 12.23 19.10 18.37
N LEU A 309 11.02 18.86 18.91
CA LEU A 309 9.83 18.48 18.14
C LEU A 309 9.06 19.71 17.66
N SER A 310 9.10 20.81 18.41
CA SER A 310 8.40 22.06 18.10
C SER A 310 8.69 22.53 16.69
N LYS A 311 9.96 22.50 16.26
CA LYS A 311 10.36 22.88 14.91
C LYS A 311 9.69 22.04 13.83
N LEU A 312 9.51 20.73 14.06
CA LEU A 312 8.84 19.84 13.11
C LEU A 312 7.34 20.17 13.02
N PHE A 313 6.67 20.32 14.17
CA PHE A 313 5.26 20.70 14.21
C PHE A 313 5.02 22.06 13.56
N THR A 314 5.83 23.08 13.89
CA THR A 314 5.68 24.43 13.34
C THR A 314 5.76 24.45 11.82
N GLN A 315 6.58 23.60 11.19
CA GLN A 315 6.64 23.52 9.72
C GLN A 315 5.31 23.04 9.13
N HIS A 316 4.71 22.02 9.72
CA HIS A 316 3.43 21.45 9.27
C HIS A 316 2.23 22.34 9.63
N THR A 317 2.19 22.90 10.83
CA THR A 317 1.10 23.80 11.27
C THR A 317 1.14 25.12 10.51
N HIS A 318 2.32 25.72 10.29
CA HIS A 318 2.44 26.92 9.46
C HIS A 318 1.93 26.66 8.03
N LEU A 319 2.32 25.53 7.43
CA LEU A 319 1.82 25.16 6.10
C LEU A 319 0.28 25.02 6.10
N ALA A 320 -0.29 24.41 7.14
CA ALA A 320 -1.74 24.30 7.29
C ALA A 320 -2.43 25.67 7.44
N PHE A 321 -1.94 26.56 8.33
CA PHE A 321 -2.45 27.92 8.48
C PHE A 321 -2.34 28.74 7.19
N LYS A 322 -1.22 28.61 6.47
CA LYS A 322 -1.03 29.22 5.14
C LYS A 322 -2.05 28.67 4.14
N PHE A 323 -2.29 27.36 4.13
CA PHE A 323 -3.28 26.74 3.25
C PHE A 323 -4.69 27.26 3.57
N ILE A 324 -5.11 27.24 4.84
CA ILE A 324 -6.45 27.65 5.27
C ILE A 324 -6.71 29.13 4.96
N SER A 325 -5.75 30.00 5.25
CA SER A 325 -5.90 31.45 5.05
C SER A 325 -5.98 31.88 3.57
N LEU A 326 -5.27 31.20 2.68
CA LEU A 326 -5.24 31.56 1.26
C LEU A 326 -6.60 31.34 0.56
N PRO A 327 -6.99 32.24 -0.38
CA PRO A 327 -8.10 31.99 -1.31
C PRO A 327 -7.86 30.72 -2.13
N LEU A 328 -8.94 30.08 -2.61
CA LEU A 328 -8.82 28.79 -3.31
C LEU A 328 -7.94 28.91 -4.57
N ALA A 329 -8.01 30.01 -5.31
CA ALA A 329 -7.14 30.25 -6.46
C ALA A 329 -5.64 30.19 -6.11
N SER A 330 -5.25 30.81 -4.99
CA SER A 330 -3.85 30.87 -4.54
C SER A 330 -3.36 29.54 -3.95
N ARG A 331 -4.24 28.73 -3.35
CA ARG A 331 -3.89 27.39 -2.85
C ARG A 331 -3.35 26.46 -3.95
N THR A 332 -3.79 26.65 -5.20
CA THR A 332 -3.30 25.87 -6.35
C THR A 332 -1.78 25.99 -6.53
N LYS A 333 -1.21 27.18 -6.32
CA LYS A 333 0.24 27.39 -6.40
C LYS A 333 0.97 26.62 -5.30
N LEU A 334 0.46 26.69 -4.07
CA LEU A 334 1.03 25.98 -2.92
C LEU A 334 1.00 24.45 -3.10
N ILE A 335 -0.11 23.92 -3.64
CA ILE A 335 -0.27 22.50 -3.96
C ILE A 335 0.77 22.08 -5.00
N ASN A 336 0.94 22.86 -6.07
CA ASN A 336 1.89 22.56 -7.14
C ASN A 336 3.35 22.66 -6.70
N GLU A 337 3.69 23.64 -5.85
CA GLU A 337 5.04 23.83 -5.32
C GLU A 337 5.46 22.71 -4.37
N THR A 338 4.54 22.29 -3.50
CA THR A 338 4.84 21.28 -2.47
C THR A 338 4.71 19.86 -3.02
N ASN A 339 3.74 19.64 -3.91
CA ASN A 339 3.51 18.38 -4.63
C ASN A 339 3.55 17.11 -3.74
N GLY A 340 2.85 17.15 -2.60
CA GLY A 340 2.88 16.09 -1.60
C GLY A 340 1.51 15.46 -1.30
N PRO A 341 1.48 14.28 -0.64
CA PRO A 341 0.25 13.55 -0.30
C PRO A 341 -0.58 14.24 0.79
N GLN A 342 -0.02 15.24 1.48
CA GLN A 342 -0.71 16.01 2.52
C GLN A 342 -1.93 16.80 2.01
N PHE A 343 -2.04 17.00 0.70
CA PHE A 343 -3.18 17.69 0.05
C PHE A 343 -4.22 16.73 -0.52
N LEU A 344 -4.06 15.41 -0.31
CA LEU A 344 -5.04 14.43 -0.76
C LEU A 344 -6.06 14.16 0.35
N LEU A 345 -7.34 14.47 0.14
CA LEU A 345 -8.38 14.12 1.10
C LEU A 345 -8.46 12.60 1.38
N ARG A 346 -8.81 12.28 2.64
CA ARG A 346 -9.29 10.95 3.04
C ARG A 346 -10.81 10.85 2.86
N ASN A 347 -11.37 9.69 3.17
CA ASN A 347 -12.82 9.51 3.20
C ASN A 347 -13.41 10.06 4.51
N TYR A 348 -13.52 11.39 4.59
CA TYR A 348 -14.10 12.06 5.76
C TYR A 348 -15.62 11.86 5.82
N THR A 349 -16.12 11.42 6.98
CA THR A 349 -17.55 11.23 7.22
C THR A 349 -18.21 12.51 7.72
N GLU A 350 -17.48 13.37 8.45
CA GLU A 350 -17.94 14.69 8.85
C GLU A 350 -17.50 15.73 7.81
N VAL A 351 -18.30 15.85 6.76
CA VAL A 351 -18.05 16.81 5.67
C VAL A 351 -18.22 18.24 6.21
N GLN A 352 -17.15 19.03 6.16
CA GLN A 352 -17.21 20.46 6.49
C GLN A 352 -17.32 21.31 5.22
N TRP A 353 -16.29 21.25 4.37
CA TRP A 353 -16.17 22.06 3.16
C TRP A 353 -15.43 21.32 2.02
N ASP A 354 -15.13 20.04 2.22
CA ASP A 354 -14.28 19.23 1.37
C ASP A 354 -14.86 17.82 1.23
N LYS A 355 -14.78 17.23 0.02
CA LYS A 355 -15.26 15.89 -0.24
C LYS A 355 -14.39 15.17 -1.26
N ARG A 356 -13.95 13.96 -0.91
CA ARG A 356 -13.39 13.00 -1.87
C ARG A 356 -14.50 12.19 -2.53
N MET A 357 -14.38 12.00 -3.83
CA MET A 357 -15.28 11.23 -4.68
C MET A 357 -14.45 10.26 -5.52
N CYS A 358 -15.02 9.09 -5.79
CA CYS A 358 -14.41 8.08 -6.64
C CYS A 358 -15.41 7.68 -7.72
N LEU A 359 -14.97 7.72 -8.97
CA LEU A 359 -15.70 7.17 -10.11
C LEU A 359 -14.98 5.89 -10.53
N THR A 360 -15.70 4.78 -10.48
CA THR A 360 -15.16 3.48 -10.87
C THR A 360 -14.93 3.41 -12.36
N ALA A 361 -14.00 2.54 -12.80
CA ALA A 361 -13.78 2.26 -14.22
C ALA A 361 -15.11 1.98 -14.96
N GLU A 362 -15.98 1.16 -14.38
CA GLU A 362 -17.30 0.84 -14.95
C GLU A 362 -18.17 2.08 -15.16
N GLN A 363 -18.23 2.98 -14.17
CA GLN A 363 -18.99 4.23 -14.26
C GLN A 363 -18.44 5.17 -15.33
N LEU A 364 -17.12 5.18 -15.55
CA LEU A 364 -16.48 6.01 -16.59
C LEU A 364 -16.83 5.55 -18.01
N TYR A 365 -17.03 4.24 -18.23
CA TYR A 365 -17.41 3.70 -19.54
C TYR A 365 -18.90 3.91 -19.88
N LEU A 366 -19.74 4.27 -18.90
CA LEU A 366 -21.15 4.56 -19.10
C LEU A 366 -21.34 5.97 -19.68
N ARG A 367 -21.38 6.05 -21.02
CA ARG A 367 -21.58 7.30 -21.76
C ARG A 367 -22.97 7.88 -21.55
N ASN A 368 -23.03 9.20 -21.44
CA ASN A 368 -24.26 10.01 -21.26
C ASN A 368 -25.06 9.68 -19.99
N GLN A 369 -24.46 9.01 -18.99
CA GLN A 369 -25.08 8.78 -17.69
C GLN A 369 -24.54 9.78 -16.66
N ASP A 370 -25.44 10.40 -15.91
CA ASP A 370 -25.09 11.33 -14.85
C ASP A 370 -24.76 10.56 -13.56
N HIS A 371 -23.53 10.73 -13.07
CA HIS A 371 -23.08 10.23 -11.78
C HIS A 371 -23.12 11.37 -10.77
N SER A 372 -24.14 11.35 -9.90
CA SER A 372 -24.42 12.40 -8.92
C SER A 372 -23.76 12.14 -7.57
N PHE A 373 -23.02 13.12 -7.07
CA PHE A 373 -22.46 13.11 -5.72
C PHE A 373 -23.09 14.22 -4.87
N LYS A 374 -23.58 13.86 -3.67
CA LYS A 374 -24.11 14.83 -2.71
C LYS A 374 -23.00 15.31 -1.79
N VAL A 375 -22.92 16.62 -1.58
CA VAL A 375 -21.98 17.27 -0.66
C VAL A 375 -22.76 18.25 0.20
N THR A 376 -22.53 18.21 1.50
CA THR A 376 -23.15 19.16 2.43
C THR A 376 -22.04 20.00 3.02
N THR A 377 -22.13 21.32 2.87
CA THR A 377 -21.20 22.27 3.49
C THR A 377 -21.86 22.93 4.67
N LYS A 378 -21.16 23.05 5.79
CA LYS A 378 -21.65 23.84 6.94
C LYS A 378 -21.19 25.28 6.79
N SER A 379 -22.08 26.22 7.11
CA SER A 379 -21.66 27.62 7.29
C SER A 379 -20.80 27.75 8.55
N SER A 380 -19.87 28.70 8.57
CA SER A 380 -19.03 28.99 9.73
C SER A 380 -19.83 29.50 10.93
N SER A 381 -21.03 30.04 10.70
CA SER A 381 -21.97 30.40 11.75
C SER A 381 -22.88 29.20 12.09
N LEU A 382 -22.82 28.73 13.33
CA LEU A 382 -23.66 27.64 13.88
C LEU A 382 -25.18 27.82 13.67
N THR A 383 -25.63 29.03 13.35
CA THR A 383 -27.04 29.43 13.26
C THR A 383 -27.63 29.35 11.85
N LEU A 384 -26.82 29.14 10.80
CA LEU A 384 -27.30 29.03 9.43
C LEU A 384 -27.52 27.57 9.02
N PRO A 385 -28.54 27.27 8.18
CA PRO A 385 -28.75 25.92 7.67
C PRO A 385 -27.56 25.47 6.84
N SER A 386 -27.22 24.18 6.93
CA SER A 386 -26.23 23.55 6.06
C SER A 386 -26.63 23.72 4.60
N TRP A 387 -25.65 23.98 3.73
CA TRP A 387 -25.89 24.09 2.30
C TRP A 387 -25.66 22.74 1.65
N GLU A 388 -26.66 22.28 0.89
CA GLU A 388 -26.57 21.06 0.12
C GLU A 388 -26.16 21.35 -1.32
N TRP A 389 -25.28 20.50 -1.84
CA TRP A 389 -24.72 20.58 -3.18
C TRP A 389 -24.82 19.22 -3.85
N LYS A 390 -25.04 19.24 -5.15
CA LYS A 390 -25.04 18.09 -6.03
C LYS A 390 -23.99 18.32 -7.11
N LEU A 391 -23.00 17.45 -7.20
CA LEU A 391 -22.02 17.44 -8.29
C LEU A 391 -22.39 16.30 -9.24
N ASP A 392 -22.76 16.64 -10.46
CA ASP A 392 -23.04 15.67 -11.52
C ASP A 392 -21.83 15.55 -12.43
N PHE A 393 -21.31 14.34 -12.59
CA PHE A 393 -20.27 14.00 -13.55
C PHE A 393 -20.86 13.18 -14.69
N GLN A 394 -20.59 13.59 -15.92
CA GLN A 394 -21.07 12.91 -17.12
C GLN A 394 -19.94 12.86 -18.16
N VAL A 395 -19.75 11.68 -18.75
CA VAL A 395 -19.00 11.54 -20.01
C VAL A 395 -19.99 11.70 -21.16
N ALA A 396 -20.07 12.90 -21.72
CA ALA A 396 -20.98 13.22 -22.81
C ALA A 396 -20.33 12.93 -24.16
N GLN A 397 -21.02 12.22 -25.04
CA GLN A 397 -20.52 12.03 -26.40
C GLN A 397 -20.94 13.22 -27.25
N ASN A 398 -19.97 13.99 -27.77
CA ASN A 398 -20.27 15.07 -28.67
C ASN A 398 -20.58 14.50 -30.06
N LEU A 399 -21.86 14.49 -30.44
CA LEU A 399 -22.33 13.98 -31.72
C LEU A 399 -21.76 14.74 -32.93
N ALA A 400 -21.29 15.98 -32.76
CA ALA A 400 -20.72 16.78 -33.84
C ALA A 400 -19.25 16.45 -34.12
N THR A 401 -18.47 16.10 -33.09
CA THR A 401 -17.01 15.86 -33.20
C THR A 401 -16.64 14.38 -33.02
N VAL A 402 -17.60 13.52 -32.67
CA VAL A 402 -17.38 12.10 -32.31
C VAL A 402 -16.31 11.96 -31.22
N SER A 403 -16.17 12.97 -30.37
CA SER A 403 -15.24 13.00 -29.26
C SER A 403 -16.01 12.95 -27.95
N ASP A 404 -15.45 12.26 -26.96
CA ASP A 404 -16.00 12.29 -25.61
C ASP A 404 -15.62 13.62 -24.93
N GLU A 405 -16.56 14.17 -24.17
CA GLU A 405 -16.42 15.41 -23.42
C GLU A 405 -16.78 15.15 -21.96
N LEU A 406 -15.95 15.64 -21.03
CA LEU A 406 -16.22 15.53 -19.60
C LEU A 406 -17.03 16.75 -19.16
N ARG A 407 -18.24 16.50 -18.66
CA ARG A 407 -19.11 17.52 -18.10
C ARG A 407 -19.21 17.34 -16.61
N LEU A 408 -18.95 18.43 -15.89
CA LEU A 408 -19.11 18.51 -14.45
C LEU A 408 -20.05 19.66 -14.13
N GLN A 409 -21.20 19.36 -13.53
CA GLN A 409 -22.19 20.35 -13.16
C GLN A 409 -22.34 20.40 -11.64
N LEU A 410 -22.02 21.55 -11.05
CA LEU A 410 -22.25 21.80 -9.64
C LEU A 410 -23.59 22.51 -9.47
N THR A 411 -24.47 21.91 -8.69
CA THR A 411 -25.84 22.39 -8.45
C THR A 411 -26.04 22.65 -6.96
N ALA A 412 -26.48 23.85 -6.60
CA ALA A 412 -26.90 24.17 -5.25
C ALA A 412 -28.33 23.65 -5.03
N VAL A 413 -28.49 22.78 -4.04
CA VAL A 413 -29.80 22.25 -3.62
C VAL A 413 -30.41 23.24 -2.63
N ASP A 414 -31.72 23.48 -2.78
CA ASP A 414 -32.51 24.39 -1.94
C ASP A 414 -31.90 25.79 -1.77
N VAL A 415 -31.79 26.53 -2.88
CA VAL A 415 -31.37 27.94 -2.85
C VAL A 415 -32.53 28.80 -2.33
N ASP A 416 -32.38 29.30 -1.10
CA ASP A 416 -33.30 30.28 -0.49
C ASP A 416 -33.31 31.62 -1.26
N HIS A 417 -34.04 32.62 -0.76
CA HIS A 417 -34.07 33.96 -1.37
C HIS A 417 -32.72 34.71 -1.32
N SER A 418 -31.73 34.19 -0.58
CA SER A 418 -30.38 34.75 -0.51
C SER A 418 -29.49 34.19 -1.64
N CYS A 419 -28.80 35.09 -2.35
CA CYS A 419 -27.75 34.72 -3.28
C CYS A 419 -26.58 34.08 -2.51
N ARG A 420 -26.00 32.99 -3.02
CA ARG A 420 -24.87 32.29 -2.41
C ARG A 420 -23.63 32.43 -3.30
N SER A 421 -22.65 33.22 -2.87
CA SER A 421 -21.37 33.31 -3.57
C SER A 421 -20.41 32.26 -3.02
N VAL A 422 -19.84 31.43 -3.91
CA VAL A 422 -18.98 30.31 -3.50
C VAL A 422 -17.74 30.25 -4.39
N GLU A 423 -16.58 30.15 -3.77
CA GLU A 423 -15.37 29.68 -4.43
C GLU A 423 -15.38 28.16 -4.45
N TYR A 424 -15.09 27.56 -5.60
CA TYR A 424 -14.89 26.12 -5.70
C TYR A 424 -13.46 25.82 -6.14
N MET A 425 -12.96 24.68 -5.67
CA MET A 425 -11.73 24.05 -6.11
C MET A 425 -12.03 22.57 -6.36
N LEU A 426 -11.88 22.15 -7.61
CA LEU A 426 -11.94 20.76 -8.02
C LEU A 426 -10.53 20.27 -8.34
N MET A 427 -10.15 19.12 -7.79
CA MET A 427 -8.86 18.50 -8.00
C MET A 427 -9.03 17.10 -8.56
N LEU A 428 -8.27 16.77 -9.61
CA LEU A 428 -8.07 15.40 -10.05
C LEU A 428 -6.86 14.86 -9.30
N CYS A 429 -7.04 13.74 -8.62
CA CYS A 429 -6.06 13.21 -7.70
C CYS A 429 -5.53 11.87 -8.21
N GLY A 430 -4.21 11.75 -8.27
CA GLY A 430 -3.56 10.46 -8.42
C GLY A 430 -3.31 9.83 -7.05
N GLN A 431 -2.62 8.68 -7.05
CA GLN A 431 -2.34 7.94 -5.81
C GLN A 431 -1.51 8.72 -4.77
N LYS A 432 -0.55 9.54 -5.23
CA LYS A 432 0.44 10.22 -4.36
C LYS A 432 0.39 11.74 -4.37
N ARG A 433 -0.31 12.34 -5.34
CA ARG A 433 -0.35 13.79 -5.53
C ARG A 433 -1.60 14.23 -6.29
N VAL A 434 -1.89 15.53 -6.20
CA VAL A 434 -2.87 16.19 -7.07
C VAL A 434 -2.28 16.35 -8.47
N LEU A 435 -3.04 16.01 -9.51
CA LEU A 435 -2.61 16.01 -10.91
C LEU A 435 -3.03 17.28 -11.64
N ARG A 436 -4.28 17.70 -11.43
CA ARG A 436 -4.88 18.89 -12.06
C ARG A 436 -5.81 19.58 -11.06
N THR A 437 -5.88 20.90 -11.17
CA THR A 437 -6.74 21.72 -10.31
C THR A 437 -7.52 22.73 -11.15
N VAL A 438 -8.82 22.80 -10.90
CA VAL A 438 -9.75 23.79 -11.44
C VAL A 438 -10.29 24.61 -10.30
N THR A 439 -10.17 25.93 -10.40
CA THR A 439 -10.72 26.86 -9.42
C THR A 439 -11.59 27.87 -10.13
N GLY A 440 -12.57 28.40 -9.39
CA GLY A 440 -13.42 29.46 -9.89
C GLY A 440 -14.32 30.00 -8.79
N THR A 441 -15.02 31.08 -9.12
CA THR A 441 -16.01 31.70 -8.25
C THR A 441 -17.33 31.76 -8.99
N LYS A 442 -18.42 31.37 -8.32
CA LYS A 442 -19.77 31.41 -8.89
C LYS A 442 -20.76 31.94 -7.87
N LEU A 443 -21.70 32.72 -8.39
CA LEU A 443 -22.84 33.21 -7.65
C LEU A 443 -24.06 32.35 -7.98
N PHE A 444 -24.57 31.63 -6.99
CA PHE A 444 -25.77 30.82 -7.10
C PHE A 444 -26.98 31.63 -6.65
N THR A 445 -28.02 31.66 -7.48
CA THR A 445 -29.29 32.35 -7.21
C THR A 445 -30.46 31.41 -7.53
N LYS A 446 -31.69 31.76 -7.13
CA LYS A 446 -32.89 30.99 -7.51
C LYS A 446 -33.03 30.77 -9.02
N SER A 447 -32.58 31.73 -9.84
CA SER A 447 -32.62 31.63 -11.30
C SER A 447 -31.38 30.95 -11.91
N ARG A 448 -30.27 30.87 -11.16
CA ARG A 448 -29.01 30.26 -11.58
C ARG A 448 -28.46 29.39 -10.45
N PHE A 449 -29.11 28.25 -10.24
CA PHE A 449 -28.78 27.31 -9.17
C PHE A 449 -27.77 26.23 -9.59
N SER A 450 -27.41 26.15 -10.87
CA SER A 450 -26.37 25.24 -11.38
C SER A 450 -25.28 25.97 -12.17
N ALA A 451 -24.05 25.50 -12.06
CA ALA A 451 -22.90 25.99 -12.80
C ALA A 451 -22.10 24.81 -13.38
N GLU A 452 -21.81 24.86 -14.67
CA GLU A 452 -20.86 23.96 -15.30
C GLU A 452 -19.43 24.37 -14.87
N LEU A 453 -18.68 23.40 -14.35
CA LEU A 453 -17.29 23.56 -13.95
C LEU A 453 -16.44 23.36 -15.20
N ASP A 454 -15.76 24.42 -15.63
CA ASP A 454 -14.99 24.40 -16.87
C ASP A 454 -13.75 23.50 -16.73
N LEU A 455 -13.87 22.26 -17.20
CA LEU A 455 -12.77 21.32 -17.39
C LEU A 455 -12.06 21.53 -18.74
N ARG A 456 -12.62 22.34 -19.65
CA ARG A 456 -12.15 22.43 -21.04
C ARG A 456 -10.74 23.01 -21.09
N GLY A 457 -9.87 22.32 -21.84
CA GLY A 457 -8.45 22.65 -21.96
C GLY A 457 -7.56 22.23 -20.79
N LYS A 458 -8.12 21.59 -19.74
CA LYS A 458 -7.34 21.09 -18.59
C LYS A 458 -7.30 19.57 -18.49
N VAL A 459 -8.34 18.88 -18.97
CA VAL A 459 -8.45 17.42 -19.02
C VAL A 459 -9.19 17.05 -20.29
N GLU A 460 -8.57 16.27 -21.17
CA GLU A 460 -9.25 15.73 -22.35
C GLU A 460 -9.82 14.33 -22.02
N ALA A 461 -10.99 14.00 -22.57
CA ALA A 461 -11.56 12.66 -22.37
C ALA A 461 -10.69 11.56 -23.01
N SER A 462 -9.99 11.90 -24.11
CA SER A 462 -8.99 11.04 -24.76
C SER A 462 -7.91 10.57 -23.77
N GLU A 463 -7.45 11.45 -22.87
CA GLU A 463 -6.42 11.13 -21.86
C GLU A 463 -6.94 10.14 -20.80
N LEU A 464 -8.25 10.12 -20.50
CA LEU A 464 -8.83 9.20 -19.51
C LEU A 464 -8.95 7.77 -20.04
N PHE A 465 -9.28 7.59 -21.31
CA PHE A 465 -9.56 6.27 -21.90
C PHE A 465 -8.33 5.58 -22.50
N MET A 466 -7.11 6.08 -22.25
CA MET A 466 -5.87 5.40 -22.64
C MET A 466 -5.63 4.17 -21.75
N GLU A 467 -5.07 3.08 -22.30
CA GLU A 467 -4.75 1.83 -21.57
C GLU A 467 -3.90 2.03 -20.31
N SER A 468 -3.17 3.15 -20.22
CA SER A 468 -2.37 3.55 -19.05
C SER A 468 -2.54 5.04 -18.74
N SER A 469 -3.79 5.49 -18.62
CA SER A 469 -4.07 6.89 -18.29
C SER A 469 -3.36 7.33 -17.00
N PRO A 470 -2.56 8.41 -17.02
CA PRO A 470 -1.92 8.94 -15.82
C PRO A 470 -2.91 9.61 -14.86
N LEU A 471 -4.17 9.77 -15.28
CA LEU A 471 -5.25 10.39 -14.51
C LEU A 471 -6.04 9.37 -13.68
N LEU A 472 -5.95 8.08 -14.04
CA LEU A 472 -6.62 7.00 -13.33
C LEU A 472 -5.68 6.38 -12.30
N THR A 473 -6.22 6.04 -11.13
CA THR A 473 -5.52 5.26 -10.10
C THR A 473 -6.23 3.92 -9.99
N ASP A 474 -5.53 2.83 -10.32
CA ASP A 474 -6.10 1.48 -10.35
C ASP A 474 -7.34 1.33 -11.26
N GLY A 475 -7.46 2.19 -12.29
CA GLY A 475 -8.61 2.23 -13.21
C GLY A 475 -9.71 3.20 -12.79
N ASP A 476 -9.65 3.74 -11.57
CA ASP A 476 -10.66 4.65 -11.01
C ASP A 476 -10.21 6.11 -11.11
N LEU A 477 -11.18 7.02 -11.28
CA LEU A 477 -10.96 8.46 -11.27
C LEU A 477 -11.28 9.01 -9.88
N HIS A 478 -10.27 9.54 -9.19
CA HIS A 478 -10.46 10.21 -7.90
C HIS A 478 -10.57 11.72 -8.07
N LEU A 479 -11.68 12.27 -7.56
CA LEU A 479 -11.96 13.70 -7.55
C LEU A 479 -12.01 14.20 -6.11
N GLN A 480 -11.56 15.43 -5.90
CA GLN A 480 -11.69 16.13 -4.63
C GLN A 480 -12.30 17.50 -4.86
N LEU A 481 -13.42 17.77 -4.18
CA LEU A 481 -14.12 19.04 -4.26
C LEU A 481 -13.97 19.79 -2.95
N ILE A 482 -13.54 21.05 -3.03
CA ILE A 482 -13.48 21.99 -1.91
C ILE A 482 -14.39 23.18 -2.26
N LEU A 483 -15.30 23.53 -1.35
CA LEU A 483 -16.23 24.63 -1.47
C LEU A 483 -16.02 25.63 -0.34
N ARG A 484 -15.77 26.89 -0.68
CA ARG A 484 -15.62 27.97 0.29
C ARG A 484 -16.71 29.02 0.08
N PRO A 485 -17.69 29.11 0.99
CA PRO A 485 -18.63 30.23 1.05
C PRO A 485 -17.91 31.58 1.11
N ILE A 486 -18.30 32.51 0.25
CA ILE A 486 -17.93 33.92 0.37
C ILE A 486 -19.13 34.62 1.02
N ILE A 487 -18.94 35.04 2.28
CA ILE A 487 -19.94 35.80 3.04
C ILE A 487 -19.90 37.26 2.64
#